data_AF-A0A1A0XGS7-F1
#
_entry.id   AF-A0A1A0XGS7-F1
#
_cell.length_a   1.000
_cell.length_b   1.000
_cell.length_c   1.000
_cell.angle_alpha   90.00
_cell.angle_beta   90.00
_cell.angle_gamma   90.00
#
_symmetry.space_group_name_H-M   'P 1'
#
loop_
_entity.id
_entity.type
_entity.pdbx_description
1 polymer ?
#
loop_
_entity_poly.entity_id
_entity_poly.type
_entity_poly.pdbx_seq_one_letter_code
_entity_poly.pdbx_strand_id
1 'polypeptide(L)'
;MSIAASESRPPRVRRRHFLIGFAVVALLIAGLLSYFASSSPDGLDSATLQGCQTVTVNGVEELKGTCIAQHATDHAMSSSPLAEYAVKGAQYTNGIAGIIGVLVTLAVAVGAFWLIARARRTSGAAVQADD
;
A
#
# COMPACT_ATOMS: atom_id res chain seq x y z
N MET A 1 21.28 47.48 -26.88
CA MET A 1 20.97 46.07 -27.16
C MET A 1 20.60 45.41 -25.84
N SER A 2 19.30 45.30 -25.54
CA SER A 2 18.80 44.74 -24.27
C SER A 2 18.04 43.45 -24.60
N ILE A 3 18.65 42.30 -24.29
CA ILE A 3 18.00 41.00 -24.40
C ILE A 3 17.29 40.78 -23.06
N ALA A 4 15.97 41.00 -23.05
CA ALA A 4 15.13 40.52 -21.98
C ALA A 4 15.09 38.99 -22.07
N ALA A 5 15.76 38.31 -21.15
CA ALA A 5 15.58 36.89 -20.95
C ALA A 5 14.13 36.64 -20.52
N SER A 6 13.35 35.94 -21.35
CA SER A 6 12.01 35.50 -20.97
C SER A 6 12.15 34.42 -19.90
N GLU A 7 11.86 34.75 -18.65
CA GLU A 7 11.81 33.76 -17.59
C GLU A 7 10.56 32.89 -17.81
N SER A 8 10.79 31.66 -18.29
CA SER A 8 9.73 30.67 -18.44
C SER A 8 9.29 30.21 -17.06
N ARG A 9 8.18 30.76 -16.57
CA ARG A 9 7.60 30.33 -15.28
C ARG A 9 7.18 28.87 -15.42
N PRO A 10 7.72 27.94 -14.62
CA PRO A 10 7.33 26.54 -14.71
C PRO A 10 5.82 26.43 -14.41
N PRO A 11 5.09 25.58 -15.15
CA PRO A 11 3.66 25.43 -14.95
C PRO A 11 3.39 24.99 -13.50
N ARG A 12 2.64 25.81 -12.74
CA ARG A 12 2.19 25.43 -11.40
C ARG A 12 1.19 24.30 -11.54
N VAL A 13 1.61 23.09 -11.21
CA VAL A 13 0.73 21.92 -11.20
C VAL A 13 -0.37 22.19 -10.16
N ARG A 14 -1.64 22.25 -10.60
CA ARG A 14 -2.74 22.38 -9.65
C ARG A 14 -2.73 21.16 -8.74
N ARG A 15 -2.83 21.36 -7.43
CA ARG A 15 -2.88 20.29 -6.41
C ARG A 15 -3.81 19.13 -6.78
N ARG A 16 -4.95 19.42 -7.43
CA ARG A 16 -5.89 18.41 -7.92
C ARG A 16 -5.27 17.47 -8.96
N HIS A 17 -4.55 18.00 -9.95
CA HIS A 17 -3.87 17.17 -10.96
C HIS A 17 -2.78 16.30 -10.34
N PHE A 18 -2.03 16.84 -9.37
CA PHE A 18 -1.04 16.05 -8.63
C PHE A 18 -1.68 14.88 -7.88
N LEU A 19 -2.77 15.12 -7.14
CA LEU A 19 -3.46 14.07 -6.38
C LEU A 19 -4.06 13.00 -7.29
N ILE A 20 -4.64 13.38 -8.43
CA ILE A 20 -5.16 12.44 -9.42
C ILE A 20 -4.02 11.60 -10.02
N GLY A 21 -2.93 12.25 -10.44
CA GLY A 21 -1.76 11.56 -10.98
C GLY A 21 -1.17 10.57 -9.98
N PHE A 22 -1.00 10.99 -8.72
CA PHE A 22 -0.55 10.13 -7.64
C PHE A 22 -1.48 8.93 -7.41
N ALA A 23 -2.79 9.15 -7.38
CA ALA A 23 -3.77 8.07 -7.19
C ALA A 23 -3.74 7.06 -8.35
N VAL A 24 -3.62 7.53 -9.59
CA VAL A 24 -3.49 6.66 -10.77
C VAL A 24 -2.22 5.82 -10.68
N VAL A 25 -1.08 6.44 -10.37
CA VAL A 25 0.20 5.72 -10.22
C VAL A 25 0.10 4.68 -9.10
N ALA A 26 -0.48 5.02 -7.95
CA ALA A 26 -0.67 4.08 -6.84
C ALA A 26 -1.53 2.88 -7.24
N LEU A 27 -2.64 3.10 -7.97
CA LEU A 27 -3.50 2.03 -8.46
C LEU A 27 -2.80 1.15 -9.50
N LEU A 28 -2.00 1.74 -10.40
CA LEU A 28 -1.20 0.98 -11.37
C LEU A 28 -0.15 0.12 -10.68
N ILE A 29 0.54 0.65 -9.67
CA ILE A 29 1.52 -0.13 -8.91
C ILE A 29 0.82 -1.27 -8.15
N ALA A 30 -0.23 -0.95 -7.40
CA ALA A 30 -0.95 -1.93 -6.60
C ALA A 30 -1.65 -3.01 -7.43
N GLY A 31 -2.24 -2.63 -8.57
CA GLY A 31 -3.07 -3.51 -9.38
C GLY A 31 -2.35 -4.22 -10.52
N LEU A 32 -1.33 -3.60 -11.12
CA LEU A 32 -0.67 -4.14 -12.31
C LEU A 32 0.76 -4.60 -12.02
N LEU A 33 1.59 -3.74 -11.43
CA LEU A 33 2.99 -4.07 -11.15
C LEU A 33 3.13 -5.13 -10.04
N SER A 34 2.13 -5.30 -9.18
CA SER A 34 2.11 -6.34 -8.15
C SER A 34 2.17 -7.76 -8.71
N TYR A 35 1.64 -8.00 -9.92
CA TYR A 35 1.76 -9.31 -10.58
C TYR A 35 3.18 -9.62 -11.06
N PHE A 36 4.02 -8.60 -11.24
CA PHE A 36 5.43 -8.75 -11.61
C PHE A 36 6.35 -8.87 -10.39
N ALA A 37 5.81 -8.80 -9.17
CA ALA A 37 6.59 -9.04 -7.98
C ALA A 37 7.01 -10.52 -7.89
N SER A 38 8.26 -10.76 -7.46
CA SER A 38 8.77 -12.12 -7.24
C SER A 38 7.91 -12.82 -6.18
N SER A 39 7.41 -14.01 -6.52
CA SER A 39 6.47 -14.75 -5.68
C SER A 39 7.12 -15.84 -4.84
N SER A 40 8.38 -16.25 -5.09
CA SER A 40 9.07 -17.27 -4.28
C SER A 40 10.57 -17.38 -4.60
N PRO A 41 11.49 -17.17 -3.64
CA PRO A 41 11.27 -16.47 -2.38
C PRO A 41 11.17 -14.95 -2.62
N ASP A 42 10.28 -14.28 -1.90
CA ASP A 42 10.28 -12.81 -1.89
C ASP A 42 11.53 -12.30 -1.11
N GLY A 43 11.72 -10.98 -1.05
CA GLY A 43 12.91 -10.42 -0.39
C GLY A 43 12.95 -10.70 1.11
N LEU A 44 11.79 -10.80 1.76
CA LEU A 44 11.67 -11.07 3.19
C LEU A 44 11.95 -12.56 3.47
N ASP A 45 11.33 -13.44 2.71
CA ASP A 45 11.51 -14.88 2.75
C ASP A 45 12.96 -15.25 2.48
N SER A 46 13.60 -14.62 1.49
CA SER A 46 15.02 -14.84 1.21
C SER A 46 15.91 -14.54 2.42
N ALA A 47 15.63 -13.45 3.13
CA ALA A 47 16.37 -13.06 4.33
C ALA A 47 16.06 -13.98 5.53
N THR A 48 14.80 -14.40 5.68
CA THR A 48 14.37 -15.24 6.82
C THR A 48 14.76 -16.71 6.67
N LEU A 49 14.92 -17.18 5.42
CA LEU A 49 15.39 -18.54 5.08
C LEU A 49 16.92 -18.65 5.09
N GLN A 50 17.65 -17.55 5.26
CA GLN A 50 19.11 -17.59 5.23
C GLN A 50 19.64 -18.42 6.41
N GLY A 51 20.35 -19.51 6.09
CA GLY A 51 20.80 -20.52 7.08
C GLY A 51 19.89 -21.74 7.20
N CYS A 52 18.80 -21.79 6.43
CA CYS A 52 17.95 -22.97 6.26
C CYS A 52 18.07 -23.55 4.85
N GLN A 53 17.81 -24.85 4.77
CA GLN A 53 17.65 -25.59 3.54
C GLN A 53 16.27 -26.25 3.54
N THR A 54 15.52 -26.10 2.46
CA THR A 54 14.26 -26.80 2.23
C THR A 54 14.60 -28.26 1.88
N VAL A 55 14.12 -29.19 2.70
CA VAL A 55 14.31 -30.63 2.49
C VAL A 55 12.94 -31.30 2.50
N THR A 56 12.62 -32.01 1.43
CA THR A 56 11.37 -32.77 1.35
C THR A 56 11.55 -34.13 2.05
N VAL A 57 10.86 -34.34 3.17
CA VAL A 57 10.86 -35.61 3.89
C VAL A 57 9.44 -36.18 3.84
N ASN A 58 9.29 -37.39 3.28
CA ASN A 58 7.98 -38.05 3.13
C ASN A 58 6.92 -37.22 2.39
N GLY A 59 7.34 -36.37 1.44
CA GLY A 59 6.43 -35.53 0.65
C GLY A 59 6.01 -34.22 1.32
N VAL A 60 6.53 -33.93 2.51
CA VAL A 60 6.32 -32.66 3.22
C VAL A 60 7.60 -31.83 3.13
N GLU A 61 7.49 -30.57 2.74
CA GLU A 61 8.61 -29.63 2.77
C GLU A 61 8.90 -29.22 4.20
N GLU A 62 10.09 -29.55 4.71
CA GLU A 62 10.57 -29.12 6.02
C GLU A 62 11.80 -28.23 5.87
N LEU A 63 11.90 -27.19 6.70
CA LEU A 63 13.11 -26.39 6.83
C LEU A 63 14.08 -27.06 7.80
N LYS A 64 15.31 -27.36 7.35
CA LYS A 64 16.42 -27.87 8.18
C LYS A 64 17.54 -26.82 8.24
N GLY A 65 18.10 -26.60 9.42
CA GLY A 65 19.22 -25.65 9.62
C GLY A 65 19.01 -24.76 10.83
N THR A 66 19.50 -23.51 10.79
CA THR A 66 19.26 -22.49 11.82
C THR A 66 18.90 -21.18 11.13
N CYS A 67 17.62 -20.80 11.17
CA CYS A 67 17.12 -19.57 10.53
C CYS A 67 15.85 -19.05 11.24
N ILE A 68 15.49 -17.79 10.97
CA ILE A 68 14.33 -17.11 11.57
C ILE A 68 13.02 -17.82 11.21
N ALA A 69 12.90 -18.31 9.97
CA ALA A 69 11.66 -18.91 9.47
C ALA A 69 11.25 -20.23 10.16
N GLN A 70 12.15 -20.91 10.88
CA GLN A 70 11.81 -22.16 11.59
C GLN A 70 10.79 -22.01 12.71
N HIS A 71 10.66 -20.79 13.24
CA HIS A 71 9.69 -20.46 14.28
C HIS A 71 8.46 -19.74 13.73
N ALA A 72 8.30 -19.71 12.40
CA ALA A 72 7.06 -19.23 11.81
C ALA A 72 5.90 -20.10 12.30
N THR A 73 4.87 -19.46 12.81
CA THR A 73 3.66 -20.09 13.33
C THR A 73 2.47 -19.45 12.63
N ASP A 74 1.36 -20.16 12.53
CA ASP A 74 0.14 -19.58 11.97
C ASP A 74 -0.28 -18.34 12.78
N HIS A 75 -0.47 -17.23 12.08
CA HIS A 75 -0.90 -15.97 12.67
C HIS A 75 -2.43 -15.86 12.66
N ALA A 76 -3.03 -15.08 13.56
CA ALA A 76 -4.50 -14.93 13.64
C ALA A 76 -5.14 -14.39 12.33
N MET A 77 -4.35 -13.71 11.50
CA MET A 77 -4.76 -13.18 10.19
C MET A 77 -4.53 -14.15 9.02
N SER A 78 -3.96 -15.35 9.25
CA SER A 78 -3.85 -16.41 8.23
C SER A 78 -5.21 -16.87 7.71
N SER A 79 -6.26 -16.76 8.54
CA SER A 79 -7.64 -17.07 8.17
C SER A 79 -8.40 -15.90 7.50
N SER A 80 -7.73 -14.76 7.29
CA SER A 80 -8.35 -13.58 6.72
C SER A 80 -8.66 -13.78 5.23
N PRO A 81 -9.78 -13.25 4.71
CA PRO A 81 -10.09 -13.29 3.28
C PRO A 81 -9.14 -12.45 2.40
N LEU A 82 -8.13 -11.80 2.97
CA LEU A 82 -7.04 -11.09 2.28
C LEU A 82 -5.65 -11.63 2.66
N ALA A 83 -5.59 -12.78 3.35
CA ALA A 83 -4.34 -13.43 3.70
C ALA A 83 -3.54 -13.79 2.44
N GLU A 84 -2.21 -13.75 2.55
CA GLU A 84 -1.28 -14.01 1.44
C GLU A 84 -1.54 -13.13 0.20
N TYR A 85 -2.15 -11.95 0.38
CA TYR A 85 -2.59 -11.06 -0.69
C TYR A 85 -3.64 -11.68 -1.64
N ALA A 86 -4.28 -12.80 -1.26
CA ALA A 86 -5.31 -13.46 -2.02
C ALA A 86 -6.71 -13.04 -1.55
N VAL A 87 -7.59 -12.70 -2.48
CA VAL A 87 -9.00 -12.45 -2.20
C VAL A 87 -9.71 -13.79 -2.07
N LYS A 88 -10.12 -14.15 -0.85
CA LYS A 88 -10.79 -15.42 -0.49
C LYS A 88 -9.99 -16.67 -0.89
N GLY A 89 -8.66 -16.60 -0.85
CA GLY A 89 -7.78 -17.71 -1.23
C GLY A 89 -7.72 -17.99 -2.73
N ALA A 90 -8.25 -17.11 -3.57
CA ALA A 90 -8.13 -17.25 -5.03
C ALA A 90 -6.69 -16.92 -5.48
N GLN A 91 -6.06 -17.89 -6.15
CA GLN A 91 -4.71 -17.73 -6.70
C GLN A 91 -4.67 -16.56 -7.71
N TYR A 92 -3.56 -15.82 -7.74
CA TYR A 92 -3.33 -14.67 -8.63
C TYR A 92 -4.31 -13.50 -8.46
N THR A 93 -4.79 -13.23 -7.24
CA THR A 93 -5.65 -12.06 -6.96
C THR A 93 -4.95 -10.93 -6.20
N ASN A 94 -3.61 -11.00 -6.15
CA ASN A 94 -2.70 -10.09 -5.46
C ASN A 94 -2.93 -8.62 -5.85
N GLY A 95 -3.17 -8.36 -7.14
CA GLY A 95 -3.47 -7.02 -7.63
C GLY A 95 -4.81 -6.48 -7.15
N ILE A 96 -5.83 -7.34 -7.05
CA ILE A 96 -7.16 -6.96 -6.55
C ILE A 96 -7.09 -6.64 -5.06
N ALA A 97 -6.39 -7.47 -4.28
CA ALA A 97 -6.14 -7.19 -2.86
C ALA A 97 -5.42 -5.85 -2.66
N GLY A 98 -4.42 -5.56 -3.49
CA GLY A 98 -3.71 -4.27 -3.51
C GLY A 98 -4.64 -3.08 -3.81
N ILE A 99 -5.48 -3.17 -4.83
CA ILE A 99 -6.46 -2.13 -5.19
C ILE A 99 -7.43 -1.87 -4.02
N ILE A 100 -7.96 -2.93 -3.40
CA ILE A 100 -8.85 -2.82 -2.24
C ILE A 100 -8.14 -2.05 -1.11
N GLY A 101 -6.89 -2.39 -0.80
CA GLY A 101 -6.09 -1.70 0.22
C GLY A 101 -5.91 -0.21 -0.06
N VAL A 102 -5.61 0.16 -1.31
CA VAL A 102 -5.50 1.57 -1.74
C VAL A 102 -6.83 2.31 -1.55
N LEU A 103 -7.95 1.72 -1.99
CA LEU A 103 -9.27 2.33 -1.89
C LEU A 103 -9.70 2.54 -0.43
N VAL A 104 -9.50 1.54 0.42
CA VAL A 104 -9.79 1.63 1.86
C VAL A 104 -8.97 2.74 2.51
N THR A 105 -7.67 2.81 2.22
CA THR A 105 -6.77 3.84 2.77
C THR A 105 -7.19 5.25 2.35
N LEU A 106 -7.53 5.44 1.07
CA LEU A 106 -8.03 6.72 0.57
C LEU A 106 -9.36 7.12 1.21
N ALA A 107 -10.29 6.17 1.38
CA ALA A 107 -11.56 6.41 2.04
C ALA A 107 -11.36 6.86 3.49
N VAL A 108 -10.49 6.17 4.25
CA VAL A 108 -10.15 6.53 5.63
C VAL A 108 -9.52 7.92 5.70
N ALA A 109 -8.54 8.20 4.84
CA ALA A 109 -7.87 9.50 4.82
C ALA A 109 -8.88 10.64 4.50
N VAL A 110 -9.65 10.50 3.42
CA VAL A 110 -10.66 11.51 3.04
C VAL A 110 -11.69 11.70 4.15
N GLY A 111 -12.18 10.62 4.75
CA GLY A 111 -13.14 10.66 5.86
C GLY A 111 -12.57 11.41 7.07
N ALA A 112 -11.36 11.08 7.52
CA ALA A 112 -10.70 11.75 8.64
C ALA A 112 -10.49 13.24 8.37
N PHE A 113 -9.92 13.61 7.21
CA PHE A 113 -9.71 15.01 6.85
C PHE A 113 -11.01 15.79 6.71
N TRP A 114 -12.07 15.15 6.20
CA TRP A 114 -13.38 15.78 6.05
C TRP A 114 -14.02 16.06 7.42
N LEU A 115 -13.95 15.11 8.36
CA LEU A 115 -14.44 15.30 9.73
C LEU A 115 -13.70 16.45 10.44
N ILE A 116 -12.37 16.50 10.33
CA ILE A 116 -11.55 17.58 10.90
C ILE A 116 -11.88 18.93 10.25
N ALA A 117 -12.06 18.96 8.93
CA ALA A 117 -12.43 20.17 8.20
C ALA A 117 -13.86 20.65 8.52
N ARG A 118 -14.78 19.73 8.81
CA ARG A 118 -16.15 20.04 9.24
C ARG A 118 -16.15 20.66 10.64
N ALA A 119 -15.45 20.05 11.60
CA ALA A 119 -15.36 20.56 12.97
C ALA A 119 -14.85 22.01 13.02
N ARG A 120 -13.81 22.34 12.23
CA ARG A 120 -13.27 23.70 12.15
C ARG A 120 -14.25 24.76 11.63
N ARG A 121 -15.19 24.38 10.76
CA ARG A 121 -16.21 25.30 10.24
C ARG A 121 -17.30 25.60 11.26
N THR A 122 -17.62 24.63 12.11
CA THR A 122 -18.60 24.81 13.19
C THR A 122 -18.06 25.73 14.29
N SER A 123 -16.78 25.64 14.65
CA SER A 123 -16.15 26.53 15.63
C SER A 123 -16.11 28.00 15.18
N GLY A 124 -15.90 28.27 13.89
CA GLY A 124 -15.93 29.64 13.36
C GLY A 124 -17.33 30.27 13.35
N ALA A 125 -18.39 29.46 13.21
CA ALA A 125 -19.76 29.94 13.26
C ALA A 125 -20.25 30.23 14.70
N ALA A 126 -19.74 29.50 15.70
CA ALA A 126 -20.04 29.76 17.11
C ALA A 126 -19.39 31.06 17.60
N VAL A 127 -18.17 31.36 17.17
CA VAL A 127 -17.46 32.61 17.53
C VAL A 127 -18.14 33.85 16.92
N GLN A 128 -18.75 33.73 15.73
CA GLN A 128 -19.46 34.84 15.07
C GLN A 128 -20.85 35.13 15.69
N ALA A 129 -21.38 34.25 16.54
CA ALA A 129 -22.69 34.40 17.16
C ALA A 129 -22.63 35.08 18.56
N ASP A 130 -21.43 35.30 19.10
CA ASP A 130 -21.17 35.96 20.38
C ASP A 130 -20.70 37.43 20.22
N ASP A 131 -20.60 37.95 18.99
CA ASP A 131 -20.43 39.38 18.65
C ASP A 131 -21.77 40.00 18.21
#